data_AF-A0AA38M969-F1
#
_entry.id   AF-A0AA38M969-F1
#
_cell.length_a   1.000
_cell.length_b   1.000
_cell.length_c   1.000
_cell.angle_alpha   90.00
_cell.angle_beta   90.00
_cell.angle_gamma   90.00
#
_symmetry.space_group_name_H-M   'P 1'
#
loop_
_entity.id
_entity.type
_entity.pdbx_description
1 polymer ?
#
loop_
_entity_poly.entity_id
_entity_poly.type
_entity_poly.pdbx_seq_one_letter_code
_entity_poly.pdbx_strand_id
1 'polypeptide(L)'
;MAERAINQKKAQFLNSFSPVTVSFDELVREKLECGKFPLTKTAWIKVVATIVSLAGIALFLAQAWDVCVDKPDWYDIVFPACVGCNIVVQLGLYLIFSCGGTVSQPGKWVTADIVLNLIFAVVGIVGSIMTTATKVTCKENVSMHQIPGPLGIAGGVLTVVGCAAIFLMYRYVEDEDIQVPQSPMERNIDLRKSIHA
;
A
#
# COMPACT_ATOMS: atom_id res chain seq x y z
N MET A 1 -8.67 39.16 25.04
CA MET A 1 -8.42 37.93 25.83
C MET A 1 -9.21 36.71 25.35
N ALA A 2 -10.45 36.88 24.85
CA ALA A 2 -11.25 35.79 24.29
C ALA A 2 -10.61 35.07 23.08
N GLU A 3 -9.93 35.78 22.17
CA GLU A 3 -9.29 35.19 20.98
C GLU A 3 -8.16 34.21 21.33
N ARG A 4 -7.40 34.45 22.41
CA ARG A 4 -6.35 33.52 22.86
C ARG A 4 -6.93 32.20 23.39
N ALA A 5 -8.06 32.27 24.09
CA ALA A 5 -8.77 31.09 24.59
C ALA A 5 -9.42 30.29 23.44
N ILE A 6 -9.93 30.96 22.41
CA ILE A 6 -10.49 30.31 21.22
C ILE A 6 -9.38 29.62 20.43
N ASN A 7 -8.23 30.26 20.23
CA ASN A 7 -7.09 29.66 19.54
C ASN A 7 -6.47 28.48 20.31
N GLN A 8 -6.41 28.54 21.65
CA GLN A 8 -6.01 27.40 22.47
C GLN A 8 -6.99 26.23 22.38
N LYS A 9 -8.31 26.50 22.39
CA LYS A 9 -9.32 25.45 22.19
C LYS A 9 -9.27 24.85 20.79
N LYS A 10 -9.00 25.65 19.76
CA LYS A 10 -8.80 25.19 18.38
C LYS A 10 -7.55 24.31 18.25
N ALA A 11 -6.45 24.70 18.89
CA ALA A 11 -5.21 23.93 18.94
C ALA A 11 -5.37 22.63 19.75
N GLN A 12 -6.12 22.66 20.87
CA GLN A 12 -6.48 21.46 21.64
C GLN A 12 -7.41 20.53 20.87
N PHE A 13 -8.33 21.08 20.07
CA PHE A 13 -9.21 20.29 19.20
C PHE A 13 -8.45 19.66 18.04
N LEU A 14 -7.52 20.40 17.41
CA LEU A 14 -6.62 19.84 16.39
C LEU A 14 -5.71 18.75 16.99
N ASN A 15 -5.25 18.92 18.23
CA ASN A 15 -4.52 17.89 18.96
C ASN A 15 -5.41 16.72 19.43
N SER A 16 -6.73 16.89 19.60
CA SER A 16 -7.63 15.77 19.97
C SER A 16 -8.04 14.91 18.77
N PHE A 17 -7.99 15.46 17.54
CA PHE A 17 -8.15 14.68 16.31
C PHE A 17 -6.83 14.05 15.81
N SER A 18 -5.71 14.37 16.45
CA SER A 18 -4.38 13.86 16.08
C SER A 18 -3.40 13.94 17.27
N PRO A 19 -3.65 13.26 18.40
CA PRO A 19 -2.66 13.24 19.46
C PRO A 19 -1.58 12.19 19.11
N VAL A 20 -0.32 12.62 19.21
CA VAL A 20 0.89 11.80 19.44
C VAL A 20 1.58 11.14 18.24
N THR A 21 2.34 11.90 17.47
CA THR A 21 3.32 11.38 16.49
C THR A 21 4.36 10.42 17.08
N VAL A 22 4.63 10.48 18.39
CA VAL A 22 5.68 9.68 19.04
C VAL A 22 5.23 8.23 19.32
N SER A 23 3.95 8.00 19.66
CA SER A 23 3.43 6.65 19.92
C SER A 23 3.15 5.88 18.62
N PHE A 24 2.81 6.57 17.53
CA PHE A 24 2.58 5.92 16.23
C PHE A 24 3.88 5.39 15.61
N ASP A 25 4.99 6.12 15.72
CA ASP A 25 6.27 5.67 15.17
C ASP A 25 6.81 4.43 15.91
N GLU A 26 6.63 4.31 17.23
CA GLU A 26 7.01 3.10 17.99
C GLU A 26 6.17 1.87 17.63
N LEU A 27 4.85 2.02 17.48
CA LEU A 27 3.96 0.92 17.08
C LEU A 27 4.17 0.48 15.63
N VAL A 28 4.40 1.44 14.72
CA VAL A 28 4.73 1.13 13.32
C VAL A 28 6.10 0.47 13.25
N ARG A 29 7.05 0.86 14.12
CA ARG A 29 8.34 0.20 14.24
C ARG A 29 8.20 -1.27 14.63
N GLU A 30 7.26 -1.61 15.52
CA GLU A 30 6.98 -2.99 15.94
C GLU A 30 6.30 -3.83 14.83
N LYS A 31 5.36 -3.24 14.07
CA LYS A 31 4.72 -3.91 12.92
C LYS A 31 5.62 -3.99 11.67
N LEU A 32 6.60 -3.11 11.56
CA LEU A 32 7.59 -3.06 10.48
C LEU A 32 8.96 -3.64 10.88
N GLU A 33 9.03 -4.38 11.98
CA GLU A 33 10.21 -5.18 12.27
C GLU A 33 10.46 -6.18 11.15
N CYS A 34 11.73 -6.53 10.97
CA CYS A 34 12.17 -7.42 9.91
C CYS A 34 11.33 -8.71 9.89
N GLY A 35 10.77 -9.04 8.73
CA GLY A 35 9.97 -10.25 8.51
C GLY A 35 8.50 -10.19 8.93
N LYS A 36 8.03 -9.14 9.63
CA LYS A 36 6.61 -9.02 10.02
C LYS A 36 5.74 -8.40 8.92
N PHE A 37 6.30 -7.55 8.07
CA PHE A 37 5.55 -6.88 7.00
C PHE A 37 4.81 -7.85 6.05
N PRO A 38 5.41 -8.95 5.55
CA PRO A 38 4.72 -9.94 4.71
C PRO A 38 3.47 -10.57 5.33
N LEU A 39 3.34 -10.55 6.66
CA LEU A 39 2.18 -11.11 7.37
C LEU A 39 0.98 -10.16 7.39
N THR A 40 1.16 -8.89 7.01
CA THR A 40 0.10 -7.88 7.02
C THR A 40 -0.83 -8.01 5.81
N LYS A 41 -2.12 -7.68 5.99
CA LYS A 41 -3.11 -7.63 4.88
C LYS A 41 -2.64 -6.69 3.76
N THR A 42 -2.01 -5.58 4.12
CA THR A 42 -1.44 -4.58 3.18
C THR A 42 -0.37 -5.19 2.28
N ALA A 43 0.52 -6.01 2.83
CA ALA A 43 1.55 -6.70 2.06
C ALA A 43 0.93 -7.68 1.06
N TRP A 44 -0.10 -8.42 1.45
CA TRP A 44 -0.83 -9.31 0.54
C TRP A 44 -1.50 -8.57 -0.61
N ILE A 45 -2.13 -7.41 -0.36
CA ILE A 45 -2.70 -6.57 -1.43
C ILE A 45 -1.62 -6.18 -2.45
N LYS A 46 -0.42 -5.79 -1.97
CA LYS A 46 0.70 -5.47 -2.87
C LYS A 46 1.18 -6.67 -3.68
N VAL A 47 1.24 -7.85 -3.08
CA VAL A 47 1.61 -9.09 -3.79
C VAL A 47 0.60 -9.41 -4.88
N VAL A 48 -0.69 -9.34 -4.58
CA VAL A 48 -1.76 -9.59 -5.57
C VAL A 48 -1.70 -8.57 -6.71
N ALA A 49 -1.54 -7.27 -6.39
CA ALA A 49 -1.37 -6.22 -7.39
C ALA A 49 -0.18 -6.52 -8.32
N THR A 50 0.96 -6.92 -7.73
CA THR A 50 2.18 -7.26 -8.48
C THR A 50 1.96 -8.45 -9.40
N ILE A 51 1.29 -9.52 -8.94
CA ILE A 51 0.98 -10.70 -9.74
C ILE A 51 0.08 -10.35 -10.93
N VAL A 52 -0.95 -9.53 -10.72
CA VAL A 52 -1.86 -9.09 -11.78
C VAL A 52 -1.12 -8.25 -12.83
N SER A 53 -0.28 -7.31 -12.40
CA SER A 53 0.55 -6.50 -13.30
C SER A 53 1.59 -7.34 -14.05
N LEU A 54 2.22 -8.31 -13.39
CA LEU A 54 3.16 -9.25 -14.02
C LEU A 54 2.47 -10.10 -15.09
N ALA A 55 1.27 -10.61 -14.82
CA ALA A 55 0.50 -11.34 -15.81
C ALA A 55 0.17 -10.47 -17.04
N GLY A 56 -0.20 -9.20 -16.83
CA GLY A 56 -0.41 -8.25 -17.91
C GLY A 56 0.82 -8.07 -18.81
N ILE A 57 2.00 -7.85 -18.23
CA ILE A 57 3.26 -7.74 -18.99
C ILE A 57 3.61 -9.06 -19.68
N ALA A 58 3.50 -10.19 -18.97
CA ALA A 58 3.86 -11.49 -19.52
C ALA A 58 3.03 -11.82 -20.77
N LEU A 59 1.71 -11.56 -20.73
CA LEU A 59 0.83 -11.75 -21.87
C LEU A 59 1.17 -10.79 -23.02
N PHE A 60 1.45 -9.51 -22.71
CA PHE A 60 1.85 -8.54 -23.73
C PHE A 60 3.15 -8.94 -24.44
N LEU A 61 4.16 -9.38 -23.69
CA LEU A 61 5.45 -9.81 -24.24
C LEU A 61 5.34 -11.14 -24.99
N ALA A 62 4.50 -12.06 -24.55
CA ALA A 62 4.24 -13.30 -25.27
C ALA A 62 3.63 -13.05 -26.66
N GLN A 63 2.92 -11.94 -26.82
CA GLN A 63 2.26 -11.51 -28.05
C GLN A 63 3.15 -10.65 -28.96
N ALA A 64 4.36 -10.28 -28.52
CA ALA A 64 5.26 -9.40 -29.27
C ALA A 64 5.73 -9.99 -30.63
N TRP A 65 5.56 -11.30 -30.83
CA TRP A 65 5.94 -12.03 -32.03
C TRP A 65 4.83 -12.03 -33.10
N ASP A 66 3.61 -11.59 -32.76
CA ASP A 66 2.49 -11.57 -33.68
C ASP A 66 2.62 -10.44 -34.71
N VAL A 67 2.27 -10.74 -35.97
CA VAL A 67 2.27 -9.74 -37.04
C VAL A 67 1.00 -8.91 -36.94
N CYS A 68 1.14 -7.71 -36.38
CA CYS A 68 0.08 -6.73 -36.23
C CYS A 68 0.23 -5.56 -37.20
N VAL A 69 -0.88 -5.10 -37.78
CA VAL A 69 -0.95 -3.97 -38.71
C VAL A 69 -1.33 -2.70 -37.95
N ASP A 70 -0.78 -1.56 -38.38
CA ASP A 70 -1.03 -0.21 -37.81
C ASP A 70 -0.65 -0.05 -36.33
N LYS A 71 0.41 -0.74 -35.90
CA LYS A 71 1.01 -0.52 -34.58
C LYS A 71 1.84 0.76 -34.56
N PRO A 72 1.57 1.73 -33.68
CA PRO A 72 2.42 2.90 -33.54
C PRO A 72 3.74 2.55 -32.83
N ASP A 73 4.83 3.22 -33.19
CA ASP A 73 6.20 2.92 -32.70
C ASP A 73 6.33 2.90 -31.17
N TRP A 74 5.49 3.67 -30.47
CA TRP A 74 5.51 3.75 -29.01
C TRP A 74 4.82 2.55 -28.32
N TYR A 75 4.00 1.78 -29.03
CA TYR A 75 3.12 0.75 -28.45
C TYR A 75 3.91 -0.32 -27.68
N ASP A 76 5.00 -0.82 -28.26
CA ASP A 76 5.83 -1.89 -27.68
C ASP A 76 6.59 -1.44 -26.45
N ILE A 77 6.76 -0.13 -26.26
CA ILE A 77 7.63 0.43 -25.24
C ILE A 77 6.80 0.94 -24.08
N VAL A 78 5.75 1.72 -24.36
CA VAL A 78 5.00 2.45 -23.34
C VAL A 78 4.34 1.51 -22.34
N PHE A 79 3.66 0.46 -22.79
CA PHE A 79 2.99 -0.48 -21.89
C PHE A 79 3.95 -1.20 -20.93
N PRO A 80 4.97 -1.94 -21.43
CA PRO A 80 5.89 -2.64 -20.54
C PRO A 80 6.74 -1.68 -19.71
N ALA A 81 7.10 -0.49 -20.21
CA ALA A 81 7.83 0.49 -19.41
C ALA A 81 6.96 1.01 -18.24
N CYS A 82 5.73 1.46 -18.51
CA CYS A 82 4.86 2.02 -17.47
C CYS A 82 4.48 0.99 -16.40
N VAL A 83 4.00 -0.19 -16.82
CA VAL A 83 3.61 -1.26 -15.90
C VAL A 83 4.83 -1.88 -15.23
N GLY A 84 5.95 -2.01 -15.95
CA GLY A 84 7.20 -2.56 -15.44
C GLY A 84 7.83 -1.67 -14.36
N CYS A 85 7.88 -0.36 -14.57
CA CYS A 85 8.33 0.58 -13.54
C CYS A 85 7.46 0.50 -12.28
N ASN A 86 6.14 0.35 -12.42
CA ASN A 86 5.25 0.17 -11.27
C ASN A 86 5.59 -1.10 -10.48
N ILE A 87 5.79 -2.23 -11.16
CA ILE A 87 6.21 -3.50 -10.53
C ILE A 87 7.54 -3.35 -9.80
N VAL A 88 8.54 -2.74 -10.44
CA VAL A 88 9.88 -2.56 -9.87
C VAL A 88 9.83 -1.72 -8.60
N VAL A 89 9.09 -0.61 -8.63
CA VAL A 89 8.94 0.27 -7.46
C VAL A 89 8.18 -0.43 -6.34
N GLN A 90 7.09 -1.13 -6.67
CA GLN A 90 6.27 -1.83 -5.70
C GLN A 90 7.03 -2.98 -5.02
N LEU A 91 7.77 -3.79 -5.79
CA LEU A 91 8.63 -4.85 -5.27
C LEU A 91 9.81 -4.29 -4.48
N GLY A 92 10.47 -3.24 -4.99
CA GLY A 92 11.60 -2.61 -4.31
C GLY A 92 11.21 -2.10 -2.93
N LEU A 93 10.08 -1.39 -2.85
CA LEU A 93 9.53 -0.96 -1.57
C LEU A 93 9.11 -2.15 -0.71
N TYR A 94 8.37 -3.13 -1.25
CA TYR A 94 8.00 -4.34 -0.52
C TYR A 94 9.20 -5.03 0.16
N LEU A 95 10.32 -5.15 -0.55
CA LEU A 95 11.55 -5.71 -0.01
C LEU A 95 12.16 -4.84 1.10
N ILE A 96 12.19 -3.51 0.93
CA ILE A 96 12.68 -2.57 1.96
C ILE A 96 11.86 -2.68 3.25
N PHE A 97 10.52 -2.75 3.13
CA PHE A 97 9.63 -2.96 4.28
C PHE A 97 9.83 -4.35 4.90
N SER A 98 10.05 -5.39 4.09
CA SER A 98 10.27 -6.76 4.57
C SER A 98 11.59 -6.93 5.31
N CYS A 99 12.65 -6.25 4.88
CA CYS A 99 13.97 -6.27 5.52
C CYS A 99 14.06 -5.37 6.77
N GLY A 100 12.98 -4.66 7.15
CA GLY A 100 12.99 -3.76 8.29
C GLY A 100 13.80 -2.48 8.07
N GLY A 101 14.11 -2.10 6.83
CA GLY A 101 14.79 -0.82 6.53
C GLY A 101 14.00 0.40 6.99
N THR A 102 12.71 0.21 7.21
CA THR A 102 11.74 1.21 7.64
C THR A 102 11.72 1.44 9.15
N VAL A 103 12.37 0.59 9.96
CA VAL A 103 12.42 0.68 11.43
C VAL A 103 13.08 1.97 11.92
N SER A 104 14.03 2.52 11.15
CA SER A 104 14.76 3.73 11.54
C SER A 104 13.94 5.02 11.40
N GLN A 105 13.10 5.11 10.37
CA GLN A 105 12.31 6.31 10.02
C GLN A 105 10.96 5.91 9.37
N PRO A 106 10.04 5.28 10.13
CA PRO A 106 8.83 4.65 9.57
C PRO A 106 7.93 5.63 8.82
N GLY A 107 7.67 6.82 9.38
CA GLY A 107 6.81 7.82 8.72
C GLY A 107 7.32 8.28 7.35
N LYS A 108 8.63 8.44 7.17
CA LYS A 108 9.21 8.83 5.86
C LYS A 108 9.09 7.73 4.83
N TRP A 109 9.37 6.48 5.22
CA TRP A 109 9.26 5.34 4.31
C TRP A 109 7.83 5.04 3.92
N VAL A 110 6.88 5.13 4.85
CA VAL A 110 5.45 4.99 4.54
C VAL A 110 4.97 6.10 3.61
N THR A 111 5.38 7.35 3.85
CA THR A 111 5.04 8.47 2.96
C THR A 111 5.65 8.28 1.56
N ALA A 112 6.92 7.87 1.49
CA ALA A 112 7.58 7.58 0.21
C ALA A 112 6.88 6.43 -0.53
N ASP A 113 6.46 5.39 0.18
CA ASP A 113 5.74 4.27 -0.39
C ASP A 113 4.40 4.68 -1.00
N ILE A 114 3.60 5.46 -0.28
CA ILE A 114 2.33 5.97 -0.77
C ILE A 114 2.55 6.85 -2.01
N VAL A 115 3.47 7.80 -1.94
CA VAL A 115 3.69 8.78 -3.03
C VAL A 115 4.22 8.08 -4.28
N LEU A 116 5.25 7.23 -4.15
CA LEU A 116 5.85 6.54 -5.29
C LEU A 116 4.84 5.57 -5.92
N ASN A 117 4.23 4.68 -5.13
CA ASN A 117 3.26 3.73 -5.69
C ASN A 117 2.05 4.42 -6.31
N LEU A 118 1.58 5.56 -5.76
CA LEU A 118 0.48 6.31 -6.37
C LEU A 118 0.87 6.91 -7.73
N ILE A 119 2.04 7.53 -7.83
CA ILE A 119 2.54 8.10 -9.10
C ILE A 119 2.68 6.99 -10.15
N PHE A 120 3.36 5.89 -9.81
CA PHE A 120 3.60 4.81 -10.76
C PHE A 120 2.33 4.02 -11.08
N ALA A 121 1.37 3.90 -10.16
CA ALA A 121 0.06 3.33 -10.46
C ALA A 121 -0.71 4.19 -11.47
N VAL A 122 -0.73 5.51 -11.31
CA VAL A 122 -1.39 6.42 -12.27
C VAL A 122 -0.71 6.33 -13.64
N VAL A 123 0.61 6.37 -13.70
CA VAL A 123 1.37 6.20 -14.95
C VAL A 123 1.08 4.85 -15.60
N GLY A 124 1.03 3.77 -14.81
CA GLY A 124 0.67 2.42 -15.27
C GLY A 124 -0.74 2.34 -15.85
N ILE A 125 -1.73 2.95 -15.18
CA ILE A 125 -3.12 3.00 -15.64
C ILE A 125 -3.21 3.79 -16.96
N VAL A 126 -2.59 4.96 -17.05
CA VAL A 126 -2.60 5.77 -18.29
C VAL A 126 -1.97 5.01 -19.44
N GLY A 127 -0.79 4.41 -19.24
CA GLY A 127 -0.14 3.55 -20.23
C GLY A 127 -1.04 2.40 -20.67
N SER A 128 -1.71 1.74 -19.74
CA SER A 128 -2.65 0.64 -20.01
C SER A 128 -3.89 1.08 -20.78
N ILE A 129 -4.42 2.28 -20.49
CA ILE A 129 -5.54 2.87 -21.23
C ILE A 129 -5.11 3.18 -22.67
N MET A 130 -3.92 3.77 -22.87
CA MET A 130 -3.41 4.05 -24.21
C MET A 130 -3.28 2.77 -25.04
N THR A 131 -2.79 1.69 -24.44
CA THR A 131 -2.69 0.36 -25.08
C THR A 131 -4.06 -0.21 -25.42
N THR A 132 -5.04 -0.09 -24.52
CA THR A 132 -6.40 -0.60 -24.74
C THR A 132 -7.17 0.21 -25.78
N ALA A 133 -6.98 1.54 -25.79
CA ALA A 133 -7.65 2.44 -26.71
C ALA A 133 -7.10 2.35 -28.13
N THR A 134 -5.84 1.92 -28.28
CA THR A 134 -5.21 1.74 -29.59
C THR A 134 -5.72 0.45 -30.21
N LYS A 135 -6.49 0.59 -31.29
CA LYS A 135 -6.99 -0.55 -32.05
C LYS A 135 -5.89 -1.10 -32.95
N VAL A 136 -5.16 -2.08 -32.45
CA VAL A 136 -4.21 -2.86 -33.23
C VAL A 136 -4.93 -4.07 -33.83
N THR A 137 -4.78 -4.29 -35.13
CA THR A 137 -5.34 -5.47 -35.81
C THR A 137 -4.24 -6.50 -36.03
N CYS A 138 -4.35 -7.63 -35.33
CA CYS A 138 -3.39 -8.72 -35.42
C CYS A 138 -4.00 -9.90 -36.19
N LYS A 139 -3.19 -10.58 -37.02
CA LYS A 139 -3.65 -11.73 -37.81
C LYS A 139 -3.96 -12.95 -36.95
N GLU A 140 -3.28 -13.09 -35.83
CA GLU A 140 -3.41 -14.21 -34.90
C GLU A 140 -3.93 -13.72 -33.54
N ASN A 141 -4.69 -14.57 -32.85
CA ASN A 141 -5.10 -14.40 -31.44
C ASN A 141 -5.69 -13.03 -31.06
N VAL A 142 -6.58 -12.48 -31.89
CA VAL A 142 -7.22 -11.16 -31.73
C VAL A 142 -7.79 -10.93 -30.31
N SER A 143 -8.40 -11.95 -29.70
CA SER A 143 -8.98 -11.85 -28.35
C SER A 143 -7.92 -11.72 -27.26
N MET A 144 -6.75 -12.34 -27.43
CA MET A 144 -5.69 -12.31 -26.42
C MET A 144 -4.99 -10.95 -26.38
N HIS A 145 -4.87 -10.24 -27.50
CA HIS A 145 -4.31 -8.88 -27.58
C HIS A 145 -5.12 -7.83 -26.80
N GLN A 146 -6.37 -8.13 -26.46
CA GLN A 146 -7.25 -7.22 -25.73
C GLN A 146 -7.13 -7.37 -24.20
N ILE A 147 -6.42 -8.39 -23.70
CA ILE A 147 -6.35 -8.74 -22.27
C ILE A 147 -5.27 -7.94 -21.50
N PRO A 148 -4.07 -7.69 -22.03
CA PRO A 148 -2.99 -7.04 -21.27
C PRO A 148 -3.36 -5.66 -20.72
N GLY A 149 -4.03 -4.82 -21.51
CA GLY A 149 -4.44 -3.49 -21.11
C GLY A 149 -5.36 -3.49 -19.87
N PRO A 150 -6.50 -4.20 -19.89
CA PRO A 150 -7.35 -4.39 -18.72
C PRO A 150 -6.63 -4.94 -17.48
N LEU A 151 -5.70 -5.89 -17.66
CA LEU A 151 -4.89 -6.40 -16.55
C LEU A 151 -3.96 -5.33 -15.97
N GLY A 152 -3.34 -4.51 -16.82
CA GLY A 152 -2.54 -3.36 -16.39
C GLY A 152 -3.36 -2.33 -15.60
N ILE A 153 -4.60 -2.05 -16.04
CA ILE A 153 -5.55 -1.19 -15.31
C ILE A 153 -5.90 -1.80 -13.95
N ALA A 154 -6.29 -3.08 -13.92
CA ALA A 154 -6.66 -3.77 -12.69
C ALA A 154 -5.50 -3.80 -11.68
N GLY A 155 -4.28 -4.11 -12.14
CA GLY A 155 -3.08 -4.07 -11.31
C GLY A 155 -2.81 -2.67 -10.74
N GLY A 156 -2.89 -1.63 -11.57
CA GLY A 156 -2.74 -0.25 -11.11
C GLY A 156 -3.79 0.17 -10.08
N VAL A 157 -5.05 -0.19 -10.27
CA VAL A 157 -6.12 0.06 -9.28
C VAL A 157 -5.84 -0.66 -7.96
N LEU A 158 -5.41 -1.92 -8.01
CA LEU A 158 -5.02 -2.67 -6.81
C LEU A 158 -3.83 -2.01 -6.08
N THR A 159 -2.87 -1.43 -6.82
CA THR A 159 -1.77 -0.65 -6.22
C THR A 159 -2.30 0.60 -5.51
N VAL A 160 -3.28 1.33 -6.09
CA VAL A 160 -3.93 2.47 -5.42
C VAL A 160 -4.66 2.04 -4.15
N VAL A 161 -5.40 0.93 -4.20
CA VAL A 161 -6.05 0.35 -3.01
C VAL A 161 -5.02 -0.04 -1.96
N GLY A 162 -3.87 -0.61 -2.37
CA GLY A 162 -2.76 -0.89 -1.47
C GLY A 162 -2.17 0.36 -0.82
N CYS A 163 -2.11 1.49 -1.53
CA CYS A 163 -1.71 2.78 -0.96
C CYS A 163 -2.72 3.28 0.08
N ALA A 164 -4.02 3.12 -0.19
CA ALA A 164 -5.06 3.44 0.78
C ALA A 164 -4.95 2.54 2.02
N ALA A 165 -4.70 1.24 1.83
CA ALA A 165 -4.53 0.28 2.93
C ALA A 165 -3.32 0.60 3.81
N ILE A 166 -2.15 0.95 3.23
CA ILE A 166 -0.97 1.32 4.04
C ILE A 166 -1.18 2.66 4.75
N PHE A 167 -1.86 3.61 4.10
CA PHE A 167 -2.22 4.87 4.74
C PHE A 167 -3.17 4.66 5.92
N LEU A 168 -4.18 3.82 5.77
CA LEU A 168 -5.10 3.46 6.85
C LEU A 168 -4.36 2.71 7.96
N MET A 169 -3.50 1.74 7.63
CA MET A 169 -2.66 1.05 8.62
C MET A 169 -1.76 2.02 9.41
N TYR A 170 -1.25 3.06 8.75
CA TYR A 170 -0.42 4.08 9.37
C TYR A 170 -1.21 5.08 10.22
N ARG A 171 -2.46 5.39 9.83
CA ARG A 171 -3.27 6.46 10.45
C ARG A 171 -4.34 5.98 11.42
N TYR A 172 -4.90 4.81 11.18
CA TYR A 172 -5.94 4.15 11.96
C TYR A 172 -5.43 2.78 12.36
N VAL A 173 -4.93 2.69 13.58
CA VAL A 173 -4.70 1.40 14.21
C VAL A 173 -6.09 0.85 14.54
N GLU A 174 -6.56 -0.16 13.79
CA GLU A 174 -7.44 -1.15 14.41
C GLU A 174 -6.59 -1.79 15.51
N ASP A 175 -6.92 -1.51 16.76
CA ASP A 175 -6.50 -2.35 17.87
C ASP A 175 -6.98 -3.76 17.50
N GLU A 176 -6.08 -4.59 16.98
CA GLU A 176 -6.36 -6.02 16.91
C GLU A 176 -6.71 -6.42 18.33
N ASP A 177 -7.88 -7.04 18.51
CA ASP A 177 -8.33 -7.64 19.75
C ASP A 177 -7.16 -8.42 20.37
N ILE A 178 -6.41 -7.75 21.25
CA ILE A 178 -5.61 -8.43 22.23
C ILE A 178 -6.68 -9.08 23.09
N GLN A 179 -6.97 -10.34 22.80
CA GLN A 179 -7.48 -11.26 23.80
C GLN A 179 -6.46 -11.23 24.93
N VAL A 180 -6.61 -10.26 25.81
CA VAL A 180 -5.94 -10.24 27.10
C VAL A 180 -6.30 -11.60 27.70
N PRO A 181 -5.34 -12.48 28.01
CA PRO A 181 -5.68 -13.64 28.80
C PRO A 181 -6.26 -13.08 30.09
N GLN A 182 -7.55 -13.26 30.32
CA GLN A 182 -8.12 -13.09 31.65
C GLN A 182 -7.49 -14.16 32.52
N SER A 183 -6.29 -13.91 33.04
CA SER A 183 -5.85 -14.59 34.24
C SER A 183 -6.62 -13.93 35.39
N PRO A 184 -7.52 -14.62 36.09
CA PRO A 184 -8.05 -14.09 37.34
C PRO A 184 -6.86 -14.05 38.30
N MET A 185 -6.30 -12.86 38.52
CA MET A 185 -5.37 -12.65 39.61
C MET A 185 -6.22 -12.70 40.89
N GLU A 186 -6.32 -13.88 41.49
CA GLU A 186 -6.69 -14.04 42.89
C GLU A 186 -5.71 -13.21 43.72
N ARG A 187 -6.12 -11.99 44.05
CA ARG A 187 -5.53 -11.24 45.16
C ARG A 187 -6.59 -11.16 46.23
N ASN A 188 -6.57 -12.16 47.12
CA ASN A 188 -7.16 -12.07 48.45
C ASN A 188 -6.62 -10.82 49.14
N ILE A 189 -7.33 -9.70 49.00
CA ILE A 189 -7.10 -8.52 49.83
C ILE A 189 -7.93 -8.77 51.10
N ASP A 190 -7.24 -9.32 52.09
CA ASP A 190 -7.76 -9.54 53.42
C ASP A 190 -8.12 -8.17 54.05
N LEU A 191 -9.41 -7.85 54.06
CA LEU A 191 -9.99 -6.55 54.44
C LEU A 191 -9.98 -6.30 55.96
N ARG A 192 -9.14 -6.99 56.73
CA ARG A 192 -9.18 -7.01 58.21
C ARG A 192 -8.03 -6.30 58.93
N LYS A 193 -7.37 -5.33 58.29
CA LYS A 193 -6.51 -4.36 58.98
C LYS A 193 -6.90 -2.94 58.61
N SER A 194 -8.10 -2.55 59.03
CA SER A 194 -8.45 -1.14 59.23
C SER A 194 -8.43 -0.86 60.74
N ILE A 195 -7.77 0.25 61.09
CA ILE A 195 -8.00 1.08 62.29
C ILE A 195 -7.52 0.47 63.62
N HIS A 196 -6.24 0.70 63.95
CA HIS A 196 -5.79 1.27 65.23
C HIS A 196 -4.25 1.41 65.23
N ALA A 197 -3.78 2.63 64.98
CA ALA A 197 -2.50 3.17 65.44
C ALA A 197 -2.55 4.70 65.31
#